data_AF-A0A6L6T8V2-F1
#
_entry.id   AF-A0A6L6T8V2-F1
#
_cell.length_a   1.000
_cell.length_b   1.000
_cell.length_c   1.000
_cell.angle_alpha   90.00
_cell.angle_beta   90.00
_cell.angle_gamma   90.00
#
_symmetry.space_group_name_H-M   'P 1'
#
loop_
_entity.id
_entity.type
_entity.pdbx_description
1 polymer ?
#
loop_
_entity_poly.entity_id
_entity_poly.type
_entity_poly.pdbx_seq_one_letter_code
_entity_poly.pdbx_strand_id
1 'polypeptide(L)'
;MSIREWPAEERPREKLLSRGVAVLSDAELVAVLLGSGVAGRNVMDLARGLLVRFGGLRQLLDADRQAVLREPGLGPVKYAQLQALLEIGRRYLDEGIERTPALESPVAVRRYLKAMLRHEASEVFGCLFLDTKHRPLAFEILFRGTIDRASIYPREVVRRALLHNAAALIFAGYGVNSSVSLG
;
A
#
# COMPACT_ATOMS: atom_id res chain seq x y z
N MET A 1 18.05 17.98 27.46
CA MET A 1 18.17 18.90 26.31
C MET A 1 16.82 19.04 25.62
N SER A 2 16.51 20.26 25.19
CA SER A 2 15.32 20.55 24.40
C SER A 2 15.60 20.18 22.94
N ILE A 3 14.67 19.52 22.26
CA ILE A 3 14.84 19.13 20.84
C ILE A 3 15.00 20.36 19.93
N ARG A 4 14.56 21.54 20.38
CA ARG A 4 14.81 22.81 19.69
C ARG A 4 16.31 23.19 19.63
N GLU A 5 17.15 22.57 20.45
CA GLU A 5 18.59 22.79 20.50
C GLU A 5 19.34 21.87 19.52
N TRP A 6 18.68 20.85 18.98
CA TRP A 6 19.30 19.95 18.00
C TRP A 6 19.52 20.66 16.67
N PRO A 7 20.53 20.25 15.88
CA PRO A 7 20.65 20.66 14.48
C PRO A 7 19.33 20.45 13.75
N ALA A 8 18.93 21.39 12.90
CA ALA A 8 17.64 21.31 12.21
C ALA A 8 17.46 19.98 11.45
N GLU A 9 18.55 19.46 10.88
CA GLU A 9 18.56 18.18 10.14
C GLU A 9 18.31 16.94 11.00
N GLU A 10 18.52 17.04 12.32
CA GLU A 10 18.29 15.96 13.27
C GLU A 10 16.91 16.06 13.95
N ARG A 11 16.20 17.18 13.77
CA ARG A 11 14.86 17.33 14.31
C ARG A 11 13.89 16.50 13.47
N PRO A 12 13.05 15.64 14.08
CA PRO A 12 12.26 14.66 13.34
C PRO A 12 11.35 15.26 12.25
N ARG A 13 10.72 16.42 12.51
CA ARG A 13 9.80 17.05 11.53
C ARG A 13 10.56 17.62 10.34
N GLU A 14 11.66 18.31 10.61
CA GLU A 14 12.51 18.95 9.62
C GLU A 14 13.27 17.90 8.81
N LYS A 15 13.73 16.82 9.44
CA LYS A 15 14.28 15.63 8.77
C LYS A 15 13.24 14.98 7.84
N LEU A 16 11.99 14.84 8.29
CA LEU A 16 10.90 14.33 7.45
C LEU A 16 10.67 15.22 6.23
N LEU A 17 10.63 16.54 6.42
CA LEU A 17 10.39 17.50 5.33
C LEU A 17 11.55 17.56 4.33
N SER A 18 12.80 17.42 4.79
CA SER A 18 13.99 17.54 3.95
C SER A 18 14.42 16.24 3.28
N ARG A 19 14.29 15.10 3.97
CA ARG A 19 14.81 13.80 3.51
C ARG A 19 13.71 12.75 3.27
N GLY A 20 12.46 13.06 3.62
CA GLY A 20 11.31 12.17 3.47
C GLY A 20 11.08 11.27 4.69
N VAL A 21 9.90 10.63 4.73
CA VAL A 21 9.47 9.80 5.87
C VAL A 21 10.29 8.51 6.02
N ALA A 22 10.83 7.96 4.93
CA ALA A 22 11.51 6.66 4.91
C ALA A 22 12.82 6.63 5.71
N VAL A 23 13.39 7.78 6.05
CA VAL A 23 14.67 7.90 6.78
C VAL A 23 14.48 8.08 8.28
N LEU A 24 13.22 8.15 8.74
CA LEU A 24 12.89 8.25 10.15
C LEU A 24 12.86 6.84 10.77
N SER A 25 13.44 6.74 11.95
CA SER A 25 13.24 5.60 12.85
C SER A 25 11.83 5.61 13.45
N ASP A 26 11.39 4.45 13.95
CA ASP A 26 10.10 4.34 14.66
C ASP A 26 9.95 5.38 15.78
N ALA A 27 11.02 5.64 16.52
CA ALA A 27 11.01 6.65 17.59
C ALA A 27 10.79 8.06 17.03
N GLU A 28 11.39 8.38 15.89
CA GLU A 28 11.19 9.67 15.22
C GLU A 28 9.77 9.79 14.65
N LEU A 29 9.22 8.72 14.06
CA LEU A 29 7.83 8.70 13.57
C LEU A 29 6.83 8.96 14.71
N VAL A 30 6.99 8.24 15.82
CA VAL A 30 6.18 8.45 17.03
C VAL A 30 6.38 9.87 17.56
N ALA A 31 7.60 10.38 17.60
CA ALA A 31 7.87 11.73 18.08
C ALA A 31 7.22 12.83 17.22
N VAL A 32 7.24 12.67 15.89
CA VAL A 32 6.54 13.57 14.96
C VAL A 32 5.04 13.60 15.26
N LEU A 33 4.44 12.42 15.43
CA LEU A 33 3.02 12.26 15.71
C LEU A 33 2.63 12.87 17.07
N LEU A 34 3.41 12.60 18.11
CA LEU A 34 3.16 13.14 19.45
C LEU A 34 3.31 14.66 19.50
N GLY A 35 4.18 15.22 18.66
CA GLY A 35 4.42 16.65 18.44
C GLY A 35 5.09 17.41 19.57
N SER A 36 4.81 17.05 20.82
CA SER A 36 5.43 17.60 22.02
C SER A 36 5.63 16.54 23.11
N GLY A 37 6.64 16.76 23.94
CA GLY A 37 6.91 15.97 25.13
C GLY A 37 5.97 16.32 26.27
N VAL A 38 6.32 15.87 27.47
CA VAL A 38 5.64 16.18 28.73
C VAL A 38 6.60 16.87 29.69
N ALA A 39 6.08 17.38 30.81
CA ALA A 39 6.92 17.91 31.87
C ALA A 39 8.02 16.90 32.25
N GLY A 40 9.29 17.33 32.18
CA GLY A 40 10.44 16.50 32.52
C GLY A 40 10.91 15.50 31.44
N ARG A 41 10.23 15.35 30.30
CA ARG A 41 10.68 14.48 29.19
C ARG A 41 10.40 15.10 27.81
N ASN A 42 11.43 15.22 26.99
CA ASN A 42 11.26 15.67 25.60
C ASN A 42 10.52 14.62 24.75
N VAL A 43 10.06 15.00 23.56
CA VAL A 43 9.21 14.12 22.73
C VAL A 43 9.95 12.88 22.21
N MET A 44 11.26 12.95 22.01
CA MET A 44 12.09 11.81 21.57
C MET A 44 12.27 10.79 22.69
N ASP A 45 12.54 11.23 23.90
CA ASP A 45 12.68 10.36 25.07
C ASP A 45 11.34 9.72 25.44
N LEU A 46 10.24 10.48 25.29
CA LEU A 46 8.90 9.95 25.41
C LEU A 46 8.64 8.86 24.37
N ALA A 47 8.90 9.13 23.08
CA ALA A 47 8.69 8.17 22.00
C ALA A 47 9.50 6.88 22.19
N ARG A 48 10.79 7.00 22.52
CA ARG A 48 11.65 5.84 22.82
C ARG A 48 11.13 5.03 24.01
N GLY A 49 10.76 5.72 25.10
CA GLY A 49 10.22 5.06 26.29
C GLY A 49 8.92 4.30 26.02
N LEU A 50 8.05 4.86 25.17
CA LEU A 50 6.83 4.18 24.71
C LEU A 50 7.16 2.90 23.95
N LEU A 51 8.04 2.98 22.95
CA LEU A 51 8.41 1.82 22.14
C LEU A 51 9.04 0.71 22.98
N VAL A 52 9.93 1.06 23.92
CA VAL A 52 10.54 0.09 24.84
C VAL A 52 9.49 -0.59 25.71
N ARG A 53 8.56 0.18 26.28
CA ARG A 53 7.55 -0.39 27.20
C ARG A 53 6.53 -1.27 26.50
N PHE A 54 6.05 -0.86 25.33
CA PHE A 54 5.07 -1.65 24.58
C PHE A 54 5.73 -2.76 23.76
N GLY A 55 7.04 -2.73 23.56
CA GLY A 55 7.78 -3.78 22.85
C GLY A 55 7.86 -3.57 21.34
N GLY A 56 7.70 -2.33 20.86
CA GLY A 56 7.79 -1.95 19.46
C GLY A 56 6.65 -1.05 18.99
N LEU A 57 6.76 -0.58 17.73
CA LEU A 57 5.78 0.32 17.13
C LEU A 57 4.42 -0.36 16.96
N ARG A 58 4.42 -1.60 16.46
CA ARG A 58 3.19 -2.38 16.26
C ARG A 58 2.44 -2.58 17.57
N GLN A 59 3.14 -3.02 18.62
CA GLN A 59 2.54 -3.28 19.93
C GLN A 59 2.04 -2.00 20.60
N LEU A 60 2.70 -0.86 20.38
CA LEU A 60 2.20 0.44 20.83
C LEU A 60 0.87 0.81 20.14
N LEU A 61 0.76 0.55 18.85
CA LEU A 61 -0.43 0.86 18.04
C LEU A 61 -1.60 -0.09 18.33
N ASP A 62 -1.31 -1.36 18.63
CA ASP A 62 -2.29 -2.40 18.95
C ASP A 62 -2.68 -2.42 20.45
N ALA A 63 -2.04 -1.58 21.28
CA ALA A 63 -2.24 -1.59 22.73
C ALA A 63 -3.68 -1.19 23.12
N ASP A 64 -4.19 -1.83 24.18
CA ASP A 64 -5.49 -1.51 24.75
C ASP A 64 -5.57 -0.04 25.23
N ARG A 65 -6.75 0.54 25.08
CA ARG A 65 -7.05 1.93 25.47
C ARG A 65 -6.60 2.24 26.90
N GLN A 66 -6.89 1.39 27.87
CA GLN A 66 -6.53 1.64 29.27
C GLN A 66 -5.02 1.54 29.51
N ALA A 67 -4.33 0.67 28.76
CA ALA A 67 -2.87 0.59 28.81
C ALA A 67 -2.25 1.89 28.28
N VAL A 68 -2.74 2.41 27.15
CA VAL A 68 -2.23 3.65 26.55
C VAL A 68 -2.53 4.88 27.41
N LEU A 69 -3.76 5.02 27.92
CA LEU A 69 -4.17 6.20 28.69
C LEU A 69 -3.50 6.31 30.07
N ARG A 70 -2.96 5.21 30.61
CA ARG A 70 -2.14 5.25 31.83
C ARG A 70 -0.81 5.95 31.61
N GLU A 71 -0.43 6.21 30.36
CA GLU A 71 0.91 6.66 30.06
C GLU A 71 1.09 8.18 30.06
N PRO A 72 2.13 8.67 30.77
CA PRO A 72 2.44 10.08 30.80
C PRO A 72 2.66 10.60 29.38
N GLY A 73 1.80 11.51 28.93
CA GLY A 73 1.90 12.11 27.60
C GLY A 73 1.11 11.41 26.50
N LEU A 74 0.34 10.37 26.81
CA LEU A 74 -0.64 9.73 25.93
C LEU A 74 -2.06 9.88 26.50
N GLY A 75 -2.51 11.14 26.58
CA GLY A 75 -3.89 11.44 26.95
C GLY A 75 -4.91 11.05 25.87
N PRO A 76 -6.22 11.23 26.14
CA PRO A 76 -7.30 10.82 25.24
C PRO A 76 -7.21 11.42 23.84
N VAL A 77 -6.70 12.65 23.73
CA VAL A 77 -6.49 13.33 22.43
C VAL A 77 -5.47 12.58 21.57
N LYS A 78 -4.30 12.26 22.13
CA LYS A 78 -3.23 11.56 21.39
C LYS A 78 -3.62 10.11 21.09
N TYR A 79 -4.33 9.46 22.00
CA TYR A 79 -4.93 8.16 21.72
C TYR A 79 -5.89 8.20 20.53
N ALA A 80 -6.82 9.17 20.50
CA ALA A 80 -7.75 9.32 19.39
C ALA A 80 -7.03 9.59 18.06
N GLN A 81 -5.96 10.39 18.07
CA GLN A 81 -5.11 10.63 16.90
C GLN A 81 -4.43 9.36 16.38
N LEU A 82 -3.91 8.52 17.28
CA LEU A 82 -3.32 7.21 16.92
C LEU A 82 -4.35 6.30 16.26
N GLN A 83 -5.54 6.19 16.85
CA GLN A 83 -6.62 5.37 16.31
C GLN A 83 -7.10 5.88 14.94
N ALA A 84 -7.23 7.21 14.79
CA ALA A 84 -7.57 7.81 13.51
C ALA A 84 -6.50 7.55 12.44
N LEU A 85 -5.21 7.65 12.80
CA LEU A 85 -4.11 7.34 11.88
C LEU A 85 -4.17 5.89 11.40
N LEU A 86 -4.42 4.93 12.30
CA LEU A 86 -4.55 3.52 11.96
C LEU A 86 -5.73 3.26 11.02
N GLU A 87 -6.89 3.86 11.32
CA GLU A 87 -8.07 3.71 10.47
C GLU A 87 -7.88 4.36 9.09
N ILE A 88 -7.23 5.52 9.01
CA ILE A 88 -6.86 6.14 7.74
C ILE A 88 -5.91 5.24 6.96
N GLY A 89 -4.87 4.71 7.60
CA GLY A 89 -3.94 3.76 6.97
C GLY A 89 -4.65 2.51 6.46
N ARG A 90 -5.57 1.95 7.26
CA ARG A 90 -6.39 0.81 6.88
C ARG A 90 -7.26 1.12 5.66
N ARG A 91 -7.99 2.24 5.68
CA ARG A 91 -8.82 2.69 4.53
C ARG A 91 -7.99 2.96 3.29
N TYR A 92 -6.83 3.61 3.44
CA TYR A 92 -5.94 3.89 2.32
C TYR A 92 -5.43 2.60 1.65
N LEU A 93 -5.10 1.58 2.45
CA LEU A 93 -4.71 0.27 1.95
C LEU A 93 -5.92 -0.50 1.36
N ASP A 94 -7.10 -0.39 1.99
CA ASP A 94 -8.34 -1.02 1.53
C ASP A 94 -8.87 -0.39 0.22
N GLU A 95 -8.67 0.92 0.01
CA GLU A 95 -9.08 1.63 -1.22
C GLU A 95 -8.36 1.13 -2.48
N GLY A 96 -7.16 0.54 -2.32
CA GLY A 96 -6.48 -0.18 -3.39
C GLY A 96 -7.16 -1.50 -3.80
N ILE A 97 -7.99 -2.06 -2.91
CA ILE A 97 -8.66 -3.36 -3.07
C ILE A 97 -10.14 -3.19 -3.51
N GLU A 98 -10.78 -2.05 -3.22
CA GLU A 98 -12.23 -1.85 -3.39
C GLU A 98 -12.68 -1.25 -4.74
N ARG A 99 -11.78 -0.75 -5.60
CA ARG A 99 -12.21 -0.02 -6.81
C ARG A 99 -12.47 -0.86 -8.05
N THR A 100 -12.11 -2.13 -8.08
CA THR A 100 -12.45 -2.99 -9.21
C THR A 100 -13.46 -4.05 -8.80
N PRO A 101 -14.73 -3.97 -9.28
CA PRO A 101 -15.70 -5.01 -9.01
C PRO A 101 -15.15 -6.35 -9.51
N ALA A 102 -15.46 -7.42 -8.78
CA ALA A 102 -15.10 -8.77 -9.18
C ALA A 102 -15.62 -9.03 -10.61
N LEU A 103 -14.79 -9.65 -11.44
CA LEU A 103 -15.17 -10.02 -12.79
C LEU A 103 -15.91 -11.36 -12.75
N GLU A 104 -17.15 -11.33 -12.29
CA GLU A 104 -17.97 -12.51 -12.02
C GLU A 104 -18.60 -13.16 -13.27
N SER A 105 -18.39 -12.58 -14.45
CA SER A 105 -18.88 -13.16 -15.71
C SER A 105 -17.96 -12.88 -16.89
N PRO A 106 -17.93 -13.77 -17.91
CA PRO A 106 -17.21 -13.52 -19.16
C PRO A 106 -17.59 -12.19 -19.83
N VAL A 107 -18.84 -11.74 -19.66
CA VAL A 107 -19.33 -10.45 -20.17
C VAL A 107 -18.66 -9.28 -19.45
N ALA A 108 -18.54 -9.35 -18.11
CA ALA A 108 -17.84 -8.35 -17.32
C ALA A 108 -16.35 -8.29 -17.67
N VAL A 109 -15.70 -9.45 -17.81
CA VAL A 109 -14.30 -9.57 -18.24
C VAL A 109 -14.10 -8.94 -19.62
N ARG A 110 -14.93 -9.28 -20.61
CA ARG A 110 -14.86 -8.73 -21.96
C ARG A 110 -15.06 -7.21 -21.96
N ARG A 111 -15.99 -6.67 -21.16
CA ARG A 111 -16.21 -5.23 -21.04
C ARG A 111 -14.99 -4.53 -20.44
N TYR A 112 -14.41 -5.10 -19.39
CA TYR A 112 -13.22 -4.59 -18.74
C TYR A 112 -12.02 -4.54 -19.69
N LEU A 113 -11.71 -5.66 -20.36
CA LEU A 113 -10.59 -5.74 -21.31
C LEU A 113 -10.78 -4.83 -22.52
N LYS A 114 -12.01 -4.69 -23.04
CA LYS A 114 -12.32 -3.72 -24.10
C LYS A 114 -12.04 -2.28 -23.69
N ALA A 115 -12.33 -1.92 -22.43
CA ALA A 115 -12.02 -0.57 -21.93
C ALA A 115 -10.51 -0.35 -21.82
N MET A 116 -9.77 -1.34 -21.32
CA MET A 116 -8.30 -1.28 -21.19
C MET A 116 -7.58 -1.21 -22.54
N LEU A 117 -8.11 -1.90 -23.56
CA LEU A 117 -7.49 -2.01 -24.88
C LEU A 117 -8.08 -1.05 -25.91
N ARG A 118 -8.95 -0.11 -25.50
CA ARG A 118 -9.69 0.80 -26.40
C ARG A 118 -8.80 1.58 -27.37
N HIS A 119 -7.58 1.91 -26.95
CA HIS A 119 -6.62 2.72 -27.71
C HIS A 119 -5.43 1.91 -28.24
N GLU A 120 -5.47 0.58 -28.12
CA GLU A 120 -4.37 -0.26 -28.58
C GLU A 120 -4.48 -0.47 -30.10
N ALA A 121 -3.49 0.04 -30.83
CA ALA A 121 -3.47 0.06 -32.30
C ALA A 121 -2.87 -1.22 -32.91
N SER A 122 -2.33 -2.11 -32.09
CA SER A 122 -1.64 -3.33 -32.50
C SER A 122 -2.32 -4.57 -31.94
N GLU A 123 -2.14 -5.71 -32.60
CA GLU A 123 -2.54 -6.98 -32.00
C GLU A 123 -1.70 -7.24 -30.76
N VAL A 124 -2.37 -7.59 -29.66
CA VAL A 124 -1.70 -7.82 -28.38
C VAL A 124 -2.21 -9.07 -27.70
N PHE A 125 -1.29 -9.72 -27.00
CA PHE A 125 -1.60 -10.76 -26.02
C PHE A 125 -1.30 -10.23 -24.63
N GLY A 126 -2.31 -10.19 -23.78
CA GLY A 126 -2.22 -9.69 -22.42
C GLY A 126 -2.69 -10.69 -21.38
N CYS A 127 -2.31 -10.43 -20.13
CA CYS A 127 -2.71 -11.19 -18.96
C CYS A 127 -3.31 -10.24 -17.92
N LEU A 128 -4.51 -10.60 -17.47
CA LEU A 128 -5.19 -9.97 -16.35
C LEU A 128 -4.93 -10.79 -15.09
N PHE A 129 -4.30 -10.16 -14.11
CA PHE A 129 -3.97 -10.73 -12.81
C PHE A 129 -5.12 -10.46 -11.84
N LEU A 130 -5.57 -11.49 -11.13
CA LEU A 130 -6.73 -11.44 -10.25
C LEU A 130 -6.40 -11.90 -8.83
N ASP A 131 -7.09 -11.34 -7.85
CA ASP A 131 -7.07 -11.83 -6.46
C ASP A 131 -7.98 -13.08 -6.28
N THR A 132 -8.03 -13.61 -5.06
CA THR A 132 -8.87 -14.78 -4.70
C THR A 132 -10.37 -14.53 -4.81
N LYS A 133 -10.79 -13.27 -4.97
CA LYS A 133 -12.19 -12.84 -5.17
C LYS A 133 -12.45 -12.42 -6.62
N HIS A 134 -11.57 -12.79 -7.56
CA HIS A 134 -11.65 -12.48 -8.98
C HIS A 134 -11.67 -10.96 -9.29
N ARG A 135 -11.00 -10.16 -8.46
CA ARG A 135 -10.84 -8.72 -8.69
C ARG A 135 -9.53 -8.44 -9.44
N PRO A 136 -9.55 -7.57 -10.46
CA PRO A 136 -8.34 -7.12 -11.16
C PRO A 136 -7.31 -6.47 -10.23
N LEU A 137 -6.12 -7.06 -10.21
CA LEU A 137 -4.91 -6.53 -9.59
C LEU A 137 -4.11 -5.71 -10.60
N ALA A 138 -3.92 -6.24 -11.81
CA ALA A 138 -3.19 -5.59 -12.89
C ALA A 138 -3.58 -6.19 -14.25
N PHE A 139 -3.42 -5.42 -15.32
CA PHE A 139 -3.45 -5.93 -16.69
C PHE A 139 -2.13 -5.60 -17.37
N GLU A 140 -1.48 -6.61 -17.95
CA GLU A 140 -0.22 -6.42 -18.67
C GLU A 140 -0.30 -6.98 -20.08
N ILE A 141 0.26 -6.23 -21.03
CA ILE A 141 0.52 -6.72 -22.39
C ILE A 141 1.83 -7.50 -22.34
N LEU A 142 1.74 -8.81 -22.54
CA LEU A 142 2.90 -9.71 -22.56
C LEU A 142 3.56 -9.74 -23.93
N PHE A 143 2.80 -9.51 -25.00
CA PHE A 143 3.32 -9.49 -26.37
C PHE A 143 2.53 -8.51 -27.26
N ARG A 144 3.24 -7.88 -28.19
CA ARG A 144 2.71 -7.00 -29.24
C ARG A 144 3.12 -7.57 -30.60
N GLY A 145 2.15 -7.81 -31.49
CA GLY A 145 2.37 -8.41 -32.82
C GLY A 145 1.34 -9.48 -33.16
N THR A 146 1.48 -10.11 -34.33
CA THR A 146 0.55 -11.15 -34.81
C THR A 146 0.46 -12.32 -33.84
N ILE A 147 -0.75 -12.62 -33.38
CA ILE A 147 -1.04 -13.66 -32.37
C ILE A 147 -0.56 -15.05 -32.84
N ASP A 148 -0.47 -15.29 -34.15
CA ASP A 148 -0.10 -16.56 -34.78
C ASP A 148 1.34 -17.07 -34.48
N ARG A 149 2.22 -16.24 -33.90
CA ARG A 149 3.62 -16.64 -33.61
C ARG A 149 4.12 -16.24 -32.22
N ALA A 150 3.23 -15.83 -31.31
CA ALA A 150 3.63 -15.38 -29.98
C ALA A 150 4.14 -16.55 -29.11
N SER A 151 5.44 -16.57 -28.83
CA SER A 151 6.02 -17.50 -27.86
C SER A 151 5.80 -16.96 -26.44
N ILE A 152 4.74 -17.43 -25.79
CA ILE A 152 4.49 -17.12 -24.37
C ILE A 152 5.40 -18.00 -23.53
N TYR A 153 6.29 -17.40 -22.75
CA TYR A 153 7.14 -18.14 -21.81
C TYR A 153 6.42 -18.29 -20.46
N PRO A 154 5.98 -19.50 -20.06
CA PRO A 154 5.22 -19.68 -18.82
C PRO A 154 5.98 -19.18 -17.57
N ARG A 155 7.31 -19.30 -17.57
CA ARG A 155 8.15 -18.77 -16.47
C ARG A 155 7.96 -17.27 -16.25
N GLU A 156 7.80 -16.49 -17.32
CA GLU A 156 7.62 -15.04 -17.20
C GLU A 156 6.22 -14.75 -16.68
N VAL A 157 5.20 -15.46 -17.18
CA VAL A 157 3.83 -15.34 -16.68
C VAL A 157 3.76 -15.65 -15.18
N VAL A 158 4.36 -16.75 -14.74
CA VAL A 158 4.41 -17.13 -13.32
C VAL A 158 5.17 -16.09 -12.51
N ARG A 159 6.29 -15.57 -13.02
CA ARG A 159 7.04 -14.50 -12.35
C ARG A 159 6.19 -13.25 -12.16
N ARG A 160 5.44 -12.81 -13.19
CA ARG A 160 4.53 -11.66 -13.08
C ARG A 160 3.37 -11.94 -12.15
N ALA A 161 2.82 -13.16 -12.15
CA ALA A 161 1.76 -13.57 -11.23
C ALA A 161 2.22 -13.47 -9.76
N LEU A 162 3.44 -13.92 -9.46
CA LEU A 162 4.04 -13.79 -8.13
C LEU A 162 4.30 -12.33 -7.75
N LEU A 163 4.78 -11.50 -8.69
CA LEU A 163 4.99 -10.07 -8.43
C LEU A 163 3.68 -9.35 -8.05
N HIS A 164 2.57 -9.74 -8.67
CA HIS A 164 1.25 -9.17 -8.37
C HIS A 164 0.51 -9.86 -7.22
N ASN A 165 1.08 -10.92 -6.63
CA ASN A 165 0.37 -11.80 -5.69
C ASN A 165 -0.97 -12.31 -6.25
N ALA A 166 -1.00 -12.66 -7.55
CA ALA A 166 -2.19 -13.09 -8.24
C ALA A 166 -2.60 -14.51 -7.81
N ALA A 167 -3.88 -14.69 -7.49
CA ALA A 167 -4.48 -15.99 -7.23
C ALA A 167 -5.06 -16.65 -8.48
N ALA A 168 -5.43 -15.85 -9.48
CA ALA A 168 -5.94 -16.32 -10.77
C ALA A 168 -5.46 -15.41 -11.92
N LEU A 169 -5.46 -15.97 -13.13
CA LEU A 169 -5.02 -15.30 -14.35
C LEU A 169 -6.10 -15.46 -15.43
N ILE A 170 -6.32 -14.42 -16.23
CA ILE A 170 -7.12 -14.50 -17.46
C ILE A 170 -6.24 -14.04 -18.62
N PHE A 171 -6.17 -14.84 -19.68
CA PHE A 171 -5.47 -14.44 -20.89
C PHE A 171 -6.44 -13.79 -21.89
N ALA A 172 -5.93 -12.77 -22.58
CA ALA A 172 -6.71 -12.01 -23.54
C ALA A 172 -5.90 -11.77 -24.80
N GLY A 173 -6.41 -12.27 -25.93
CA GLY A 173 -5.98 -11.86 -27.26
C GLY A 173 -6.85 -10.72 -27.78
N TYR A 174 -6.24 -9.68 -28.33
CA TYR A 174 -6.93 -8.57 -28.99
C TYR A 174 -6.39 -8.37 -30.40
N GLY A 175 -7.25 -8.54 -31.39
CA GLY A 175 -6.97 -8.29 -32.81
C GLY A 175 -7.59 -6.98 -33.31
N VAL A 176 -6.94 -6.33 -34.28
CA VAL A 176 -7.34 -5.01 -34.83
C VAL A 176 -8.74 -5.04 -35.49
N ASN A 177 -9.25 -6.22 -35.86
CA ASN A 177 -10.59 -6.44 -36.43
C ASN A 177 -11.59 -7.16 -35.51
N SER A 178 -11.52 -6.87 -34.20
CA SER A 178 -12.61 -7.02 -33.21
C SER A 178 -13.11 -8.45 -32.87
N SER A 179 -12.43 -9.10 -31.92
CA SER A 179 -13.06 -9.80 -30.79
C SER A 179 -12.02 -10.00 -29.68
N VAL A 180 -12.42 -9.83 -28.42
CA VAL A 180 -11.57 -10.25 -27.28
C VAL A 180 -11.85 -11.73 -27.10
N SER A 181 -10.86 -12.56 -27.38
CA SER A 181 -10.92 -14.01 -27.12
C SER A 181 -10.39 -14.28 -25.72
N LEU A 182 -11.21 -14.94 -24.89
CA LEU A 182 -10.85 -15.35 -23.54
C LEU A 182 -10.42 -16.82 -23.58
N GLY A 183 -9.30 -17.13 -22.93
CA GLY A 183 -8.76 -18.48 -22.77
C GLY A 183 -8.16 -18.67 -21.39
#